data_AF-A0A968GXJ1-F1
#
_entry.id   AF-A0A968GXJ1-F1
#
_cell.length_a   1.000
_cell.length_b   1.000
_cell.length_c   1.000
_cell.angle_alpha   90.00
_cell.angle_beta   90.00
_cell.angle_gamma   90.00
#
_symmetry.space_group_name_H-M   'P 1'
#
loop_
_entity.id
_entity.type
_entity.pdbx_description
1 polymer ?
#
loop_
_entity_poly.entity_id
_entity_poly.type
_entity_poly.pdbx_seq_one_letter_code
_entity_poly.pdbx_strand_id
1 'polypeptide(L)'
;MTQTVVNRFEGDPSILDATEVARALGTDPEYGLSSADAAARFAAAGPNELAARAGTPAWRQLLGQFADPLVYLLLASIVVSLVAWALEGAHGAPIEAIVIALIVLANGALGFVQERQAERAVAALQAMAAPTSRVVRDGQELGIPARELVPGDIVLVAEGNAVTADGRLLRAASLTVAEAALTGESEPVLKEVRALATAAPLGDRVNMLLSGTAVTRGHGRAVVTAPGMATELGRIATLLGRTEEERTPLQREIDLVGRVLGITVIVIAIVVVGAILLTSSIESAGALVDVLLIGVSLAVAAVPEGLPAILTVILAIGVQRMARQRAIVKKLSSVETLGSASAICSDKTGTLTRNEMTIQRIVTRSGEVAVSGVGYRPDGDLTVDGRPLAPGALRDEVLGVLTGGSLASDAALREEGETWTARGDPTEIAFLVAERKLRATEDLATRFTRRGEIP
;
A
#
# COMPACT_ATOMS: atom_id res chain seq x y z
N MET A 1 -26.49 9.27 -14.97
CA MET A 1 -26.59 10.74 -14.84
C MET A 1 -26.19 11.16 -13.44
N THR A 2 -24.88 11.19 -13.14
CA THR A 2 -24.28 11.91 -12.00
C THR A 2 -22.75 11.84 -12.12
N GLN A 3 -22.20 12.48 -13.14
CA GLN A 3 -20.77 12.80 -13.26
C GLN A 3 -20.70 14.30 -13.49
N THR A 4 -20.93 15.12 -12.47
CA THR A 4 -20.92 16.59 -12.64
C THR A 4 -20.58 17.35 -11.35
N VAL A 5 -19.91 16.75 -10.36
CA VAL A 5 -19.60 17.48 -9.11
C VAL A 5 -18.22 17.12 -8.53
N VAL A 6 -17.14 17.10 -9.31
CA VAL A 6 -15.78 17.04 -8.70
C VAL A 6 -14.69 17.74 -9.52
N ASN A 7 -15.01 18.80 -10.27
CA ASN A 7 -13.94 19.64 -10.83
C ASN A 7 -14.34 21.11 -10.64
N ARG A 8 -14.03 21.67 -9.46
CA ARG A 8 -14.18 23.12 -9.22
C ARG A 8 -13.02 23.93 -9.80
N PHE A 9 -12.01 23.29 -10.37
CA PHE A 9 -10.90 23.97 -11.02
C PHE A 9 -10.84 23.58 -12.50
N GLU A 10 -11.51 24.36 -13.35
CA GLU A 10 -11.41 24.25 -14.81
C GLU A 10 -10.17 25.05 -15.27
N GLY A 11 -9.01 24.41 -15.22
CA GLY A 11 -7.75 25.03 -15.66
C GLY A 11 -6.54 24.16 -15.33
N ASP A 12 -5.41 24.42 -15.98
CA ASP A 12 -4.14 23.84 -15.57
C ASP A 12 -3.58 24.66 -14.39
N PRO A 13 -3.48 24.10 -13.18
CA PRO A 13 -3.04 24.87 -12.01
C PRO A 13 -1.58 25.31 -12.12
N SER A 14 -0.78 24.66 -12.98
CA SER A 14 0.63 24.99 -13.16
C SER A 14 0.85 26.32 -13.88
N ILE A 15 -0.10 26.79 -14.70
CA ILE A 15 0.02 28.06 -15.43
C ILE A 15 -0.65 29.25 -14.74
N LEU A 16 -1.39 28.99 -13.65
CA LEU A 16 -2.09 30.02 -12.89
C LEU A 16 -1.31 30.43 -11.65
N ASP A 17 -1.53 31.67 -11.21
CA ASP A 17 -0.94 32.16 -9.98
C ASP A 17 -1.51 31.39 -8.78
N ALA A 18 -0.64 31.10 -7.81
CA ALA A 18 -0.98 30.28 -6.65
C ALA A 18 -2.17 30.85 -5.85
N THR A 19 -2.30 32.18 -5.77
CA THR A 19 -3.43 32.84 -5.09
C THR A 19 -4.74 32.76 -5.88
N GLU A 20 -4.67 32.73 -7.21
CA GLU A 20 -5.84 32.52 -8.07
C GLU A 20 -6.36 31.09 -7.95
N VAL A 21 -5.46 30.10 -7.89
CA VAL A 21 -5.82 28.69 -7.65
C VAL A 21 -6.52 28.53 -6.31
N ALA A 22 -5.98 29.12 -5.24
CA ALA A 22 -6.60 29.09 -3.92
C ALA A 22 -8.00 29.74 -3.91
N ARG A 23 -8.13 30.90 -4.58
CA ARG A 23 -9.42 31.62 -4.70
C ARG A 23 -10.45 30.82 -5.49
N ALA A 24 -10.06 30.20 -6.61
CA ALA A 24 -10.93 29.36 -7.42
C ALA A 24 -11.43 28.12 -6.63
N LEU A 25 -10.57 27.56 -5.77
CA LEU A 25 -10.92 26.48 -4.86
C LEU A 25 -11.66 26.95 -3.59
N GLY A 26 -11.88 28.26 -3.44
CA GLY A 26 -12.56 28.86 -2.30
C GLY A 26 -11.88 28.54 -0.98
N THR A 27 -10.55 28.64 -0.93
CA THR A 27 -9.75 28.42 0.28
C THR A 27 -8.89 29.64 0.57
N ASP A 28 -8.63 29.90 1.84
CA ASP A 28 -7.70 30.95 2.26
C ASP A 28 -6.26 30.40 2.28
N PRO A 29 -5.29 31.03 1.60
CA PRO A 29 -3.90 30.54 1.58
C PRO A 29 -3.22 30.47 2.96
N GLU A 30 -3.65 31.31 3.91
CA GLU A 30 -3.08 31.37 5.27
C GLU A 30 -3.89 30.54 6.26
N TYR A 31 -5.21 30.67 6.27
CA TYR A 31 -6.10 30.06 7.25
C TYR A 31 -6.68 28.71 6.81
N GLY A 32 -6.57 28.37 5.53
CA GLY A 32 -7.10 27.13 4.97
C GLY A 32 -8.63 27.07 4.95
N LEU A 33 -9.16 25.84 4.88
CA LEU A 33 -10.60 25.58 4.89
C LEU A 33 -11.17 25.60 6.31
N SER A 34 -12.46 25.90 6.45
CA SER A 34 -13.15 25.61 7.70
C SER A 34 -13.36 24.10 7.87
N SER A 35 -13.41 23.60 9.10
CA SER A 35 -13.71 22.17 9.36
C SER A 35 -15.07 21.76 8.77
N ALA A 36 -16.06 22.67 8.78
CA ALA A 36 -17.38 22.42 8.21
C ALA A 36 -17.34 22.29 6.67
N ASP A 37 -16.60 23.18 5.99
CA ASP A 37 -16.43 23.12 4.54
C ASP A 37 -15.65 21.88 4.11
N ALA A 38 -14.60 21.52 4.86
CA ALA A 38 -13.83 20.32 4.60
C ALA A 38 -14.71 19.06 4.72
N ALA A 39 -15.53 18.97 5.76
CA ALA A 39 -16.47 17.86 5.94
C ALA A 39 -17.53 17.79 4.83
N ALA A 40 -18.08 18.93 4.41
CA ALA A 40 -19.04 19.00 3.31
C ALA A 40 -18.42 18.59 1.97
N ARG A 41 -17.18 19.01 1.70
CA ARG A 41 -16.42 18.59 0.50
C ARG A 41 -16.09 17.11 0.53
N PHE A 42 -15.72 16.57 1.68
CA PHE A 42 -15.43 15.14 1.85
C PHE A 42 -16.68 14.30 1.57
N ALA A 43 -17.83 14.72 2.09
CA ALA A 43 -19.11 14.05 1.84
C ALA A 43 -19.51 14.06 0.34
N ALA A 44 -19.13 15.10 -0.41
CA ALA A 44 -19.45 15.23 -1.83
C ALA A 44 -18.44 14.54 -2.77
N ALA A 45 -17.14 14.67 -2.50
CA ALA A 45 -16.06 14.18 -3.36
C ALA A 45 -15.66 12.73 -3.05
N GLY A 46 -15.91 12.27 -1.82
CA GLY A 46 -15.41 10.99 -1.34
C GLY A 46 -13.94 11.05 -0.87
N PRO A 47 -13.36 9.90 -0.50
CA PRO A 47 -12.03 9.83 0.07
C PRO A 47 -10.91 10.08 -0.95
N ASN A 48 -9.81 10.66 -0.48
CA ASN A 48 -8.52 10.73 -1.19
C ASN A 48 -7.86 9.36 -1.22
N GLU A 49 -8.43 8.44 -1.99
CA GLU A 49 -7.93 7.09 -2.18
C GLU A 49 -8.02 6.74 -3.66
N LEU A 50 -7.06 5.94 -4.14
CA LEU A 50 -7.20 5.30 -5.43
C LEU A 50 -8.37 4.32 -5.36
N ALA A 51 -9.23 4.33 -6.37
CA ALA A 51 -10.39 3.46 -6.42
C ALA A 51 -9.94 2.00 -6.35
N ALA A 52 -10.15 1.38 -5.19
CA ALA A 52 -10.11 -0.07 -5.09
C ALA A 52 -11.26 -0.64 -5.93
N ARG A 53 -11.05 -1.80 -6.57
CA ARG A 53 -12.17 -2.55 -7.15
C ARG A 53 -13.24 -2.70 -6.07
N ALA A 54 -14.48 -2.37 -6.42
CA ALA A 54 -15.60 -2.48 -5.49
C ALA A 54 -15.58 -3.88 -4.86
N GLY A 55 -15.45 -3.92 -3.53
CA GLY A 55 -15.43 -5.19 -2.81
C GLY A 55 -16.69 -5.99 -3.14
N THR A 56 -16.60 -7.31 -3.12
CA THR A 56 -17.76 -8.16 -3.27
C THR A 56 -18.74 -7.84 -2.14
N PRO A 57 -19.97 -7.39 -2.43
CA PRO A 57 -20.90 -7.03 -1.37
C PRO A 57 -21.21 -8.25 -0.51
N ALA A 58 -21.46 -8.02 0.78
CA ALA A 58 -21.71 -9.04 1.80
C ALA A 58 -22.63 -10.19 1.35
N TRP A 59 -23.72 -9.84 0.66
CA TRP A 59 -24.70 -10.80 0.18
C TRP A 59 -24.17 -11.63 -1.00
N ARG A 60 -23.31 -11.05 -1.87
CA ARG A 60 -22.61 -11.81 -2.92
C ARG A 60 -21.53 -12.70 -2.34
N GLN A 61 -20.83 -12.25 -1.30
CA GLN A 61 -19.88 -13.11 -0.57
C GLN A 61 -20.62 -14.31 0.03
N LEU A 62 -21.78 -14.08 0.66
CA LEU A 62 -22.62 -15.14 1.21
C LEU A 62 -23.14 -16.07 0.11
N LEU A 63 -23.66 -15.55 -1.01
CA LEU A 63 -24.08 -16.37 -2.16
C LEU A 63 -22.92 -17.14 -2.78
N GLY A 64 -21.71 -16.58 -2.75
CA GLY A 64 -20.48 -17.25 -3.18
C GLY A 64 -20.19 -18.53 -2.39
N GLN A 65 -20.58 -18.61 -1.11
CA GLN A 65 -20.45 -19.84 -0.32
C GLN A 65 -21.34 -20.98 -0.84
N PHE A 66 -22.38 -20.66 -1.62
CA PHE A 66 -23.26 -21.64 -2.25
C PHE A 66 -22.91 -21.91 -3.72
N ALA A 67 -21.91 -21.22 -4.28
CA ALA A 67 -21.50 -21.32 -5.67
C ALA A 67 -20.48 -22.46 -5.89
N ASP A 68 -20.68 -23.59 -5.21
CA ASP A 68 -19.86 -24.80 -5.34
C ASP A 68 -20.70 -25.91 -6.01
N PRO A 69 -20.15 -26.65 -7.01
CA PRO A 69 -20.84 -27.76 -7.66
C PRO A 69 -21.47 -28.77 -6.70
N LEU A 70 -20.90 -28.98 -5.52
CA LEU A 70 -21.36 -29.95 -4.53
C LEU A 70 -22.47 -29.38 -3.66
N VAL A 71 -22.45 -28.07 -3.39
CA VAL A 71 -23.61 -27.39 -2.81
C VAL A 71 -24.79 -27.44 -3.77
N TYR A 72 -24.56 -27.32 -5.09
CA TYR A 72 -25.62 -27.53 -6.07
C TYR A 72 -26.17 -28.97 -6.07
N LEU A 73 -25.31 -29.97 -5.86
CA LEU A 73 -25.75 -31.36 -5.72
C LEU A 73 -26.64 -31.52 -4.47
N LEU A 74 -26.22 -30.96 -3.33
CA LEU A 74 -27.00 -30.97 -2.08
C LEU A 74 -28.34 -30.24 -2.22
N LEU A 75 -28.35 -29.09 -2.89
CA LEU A 75 -29.56 -28.35 -3.20
C LEU A 75 -30.49 -29.16 -4.11
N ALA A 76 -29.93 -29.88 -5.10
CA ALA A 76 -30.70 -30.80 -5.93
C ALA A 76 -31.29 -31.97 -5.11
N SER A 77 -30.54 -32.51 -4.14
CA SER A 77 -31.03 -33.56 -3.24
C SER A 77 -32.16 -33.08 -2.32
N ILE A 78 -32.08 -31.84 -1.82
CA ILE A 78 -33.19 -31.22 -1.07
C ILE A 78 -34.45 -31.17 -1.95
N VAL A 79 -34.31 -30.75 -3.22
CA VAL A 79 -35.44 -30.70 -4.16
C VAL A 79 -36.01 -32.10 -4.43
N VAL A 80 -35.15 -33.08 -4.70
CA VAL A 80 -35.58 -34.48 -4.96
C VAL A 80 -36.30 -35.08 -3.74
N SER A 81 -35.73 -34.91 -2.53
CA SER A 81 -36.33 -35.39 -1.28
C SER A 81 -37.70 -34.73 -1.02
N LEU A 82 -37.84 -33.42 -1.25
CA LEU A 82 -39.11 -32.71 -1.12
C LEU A 82 -40.16 -33.17 -2.13
N VAL A 83 -39.77 -33.42 -3.38
CA VAL A 83 -40.67 -33.91 -4.43
C VAL A 83 -41.14 -35.33 -4.10
N ALA A 84 -40.25 -36.21 -3.65
CA ALA A 84 -40.61 -37.55 -3.23
C ALA A 84 -41.58 -37.54 -2.06
N TRP A 85 -41.29 -36.76 -1.02
CA TRP A 85 -42.19 -36.56 0.12
C TRP A 85 -43.58 -36.05 -0.29
N ALA A 86 -43.64 -35.11 -1.24
CA ALA A 86 -44.91 -34.60 -1.76
C ALA A 86 -45.69 -35.66 -2.54
N LEU A 87 -45.02 -36.51 -3.32
CA LEU A 87 -45.63 -37.60 -4.08
C LEU A 87 -46.11 -38.76 -3.19
N GLU A 88 -45.46 -39.00 -2.05
CA GLU A 88 -45.83 -40.02 -1.07
C GLU A 88 -46.95 -39.59 -0.11
N GLY A 89 -47.61 -38.46 -0.39
CA GLY A 89 -48.80 -38.01 0.34
C GLY A 89 -48.50 -37.04 1.49
N ALA A 90 -47.29 -36.47 1.55
CA ALA A 90 -46.89 -35.45 2.53
C ALA A 90 -47.16 -35.87 3.98
N HIS A 91 -46.95 -37.14 4.30
CA HIS A 91 -47.15 -37.66 5.65
C HIS A 91 -45.92 -37.33 6.52
N GLY A 92 -46.14 -36.61 7.62
CA GLY A 92 -45.08 -36.17 8.54
C GLY A 92 -44.21 -35.04 7.99
N ALA A 93 -43.15 -34.69 8.71
CA ALA A 93 -42.19 -33.67 8.28
C ALA A 93 -41.13 -34.27 7.34
N PRO A 94 -40.65 -33.54 6.32
CA PRO A 94 -39.57 -34.00 5.44
C PRO A 94 -38.21 -33.88 6.16
N ILE A 95 -37.97 -34.79 7.11
CA ILE A 95 -36.81 -34.75 8.02
C ILE A 95 -35.50 -34.72 7.23
N GLU A 96 -35.38 -35.51 6.17
CA GLU A 96 -34.16 -35.60 5.34
C GLU A 96 -33.81 -34.26 4.68
N ALA A 97 -34.78 -33.64 3.99
CA ALA A 97 -34.60 -32.33 3.38
C ALA A 97 -34.24 -31.25 4.42
N ILE A 98 -34.86 -31.31 5.61
CA ILE A 98 -34.56 -30.39 6.73
C ILE A 98 -33.12 -30.58 7.23
N VAL A 99 -32.67 -31.82 7.41
CA VAL A 99 -31.31 -32.12 7.87
C VAL A 99 -30.27 -31.64 6.86
N ILE A 100 -30.46 -31.94 5.56
CA ILE A 100 -29.55 -31.50 4.50
C ILE A 100 -29.53 -29.96 4.42
N ALA A 101 -30.70 -29.32 4.47
CA ALA A 101 -30.78 -27.86 4.48
C ALA A 101 -30.05 -27.24 5.67
N LEU A 102 -30.18 -27.84 6.87
CA LEU A 102 -29.50 -27.36 8.07
C LEU A 102 -27.98 -27.48 7.96
N ILE A 103 -27.47 -28.58 7.40
CA ILE A 103 -26.03 -28.77 7.15
C ILE A 103 -25.51 -27.71 6.16
N VAL A 104 -26.19 -27.54 5.02
CA VAL A 104 -25.82 -26.56 3.99
C VAL A 104 -25.82 -25.13 4.55
N LEU A 105 -26.83 -24.77 5.32
CA LEU A 105 -26.92 -23.45 5.97
C LEU A 105 -25.85 -23.26 7.04
N ALA A 106 -25.58 -24.28 7.87
CA ALA A 106 -24.54 -24.23 8.88
C ALA A 106 -23.16 -24.07 8.27
N ASN A 107 -22.86 -24.81 7.19
CA ASN A 107 -21.59 -24.71 6.48
C ASN A 107 -21.40 -23.32 5.85
N GLY A 108 -22.41 -22.82 5.13
CA GLY A 108 -22.37 -21.47 4.54
C GLY A 108 -22.22 -20.37 5.60
N ALA A 109 -22.88 -20.50 6.75
CA ALA A 109 -22.76 -19.56 7.85
C ALA A 109 -21.36 -19.61 8.51
N LEU A 110 -20.82 -20.80 8.76
CA LEU A 110 -19.47 -20.98 9.29
C LEU A 110 -18.41 -20.41 8.34
N GLY A 111 -18.49 -20.72 7.05
CA GLY A 111 -17.60 -20.18 6.02
C GLY A 111 -17.65 -18.65 5.96
N PHE A 112 -18.86 -18.08 5.92
CA PHE A 112 -19.05 -16.62 5.93
C PHE A 112 -18.46 -15.94 7.18
N VAL A 113 -18.67 -16.53 8.37
CA VAL A 113 -18.13 -15.97 9.62
C VAL A 113 -16.61 -16.06 9.65
N GLN A 114 -16.03 -17.19 9.25
CA GLN A 114 -14.58 -17.40 9.22
C GLN A 114 -13.89 -16.43 8.26
N GLU A 115 -14.45 -16.26 7.06
CA GLU A 115 -13.91 -15.35 6.05
C GLU A 115 -13.99 -13.88 6.50
N ARG A 116 -15.12 -13.47 7.10
CA ARG A 116 -15.29 -12.13 7.68
C ARG A 116 -14.31 -11.83 8.81
N GLN A 117 -14.02 -12.80 9.66
CA GLN A 117 -13.06 -12.62 10.75
C GLN A 117 -11.65 -12.41 10.19
N ALA A 118 -11.26 -13.18 9.18
CA ALA A 118 -9.96 -13.03 8.52
C ALA A 118 -9.83 -11.66 7.80
N GLU A 119 -10.82 -11.25 7.03
CA GLU A 119 -10.84 -9.95 6.35
C GLU A 119 -10.72 -8.78 7.34
N ARG A 120 -11.45 -8.83 8.46
CA ARG A 120 -11.39 -7.78 9.49
C ARG A 120 -10.01 -7.67 10.14
N ALA A 121 -9.35 -8.80 10.41
CA ALA A 121 -8.02 -8.81 10.99
C ALA A 121 -7.00 -8.14 10.05
N VAL A 122 -7.11 -8.37 8.75
CA VAL A 122 -6.25 -7.73 7.73
C VAL A 122 -6.57 -6.23 7.61
N ALA A 123 -7.85 -5.87 7.55
CA ALA A 123 -8.27 -4.46 7.43
C ALA A 123 -7.78 -3.61 8.62
N ALA A 124 -7.83 -4.15 9.85
CA ALA A 124 -7.30 -3.46 11.02
C ALA A 124 -5.79 -3.20 10.92
N LEU A 125 -5.01 -4.15 10.40
CA LEU A 125 -3.57 -3.98 10.17
C LEU A 125 -3.29 -2.92 9.09
N GLN A 126 -4.11 -2.86 8.04
CA GLN A 126 -3.98 -1.84 7.00
C GLN A 126 -4.26 -0.43 7.53
N ALA A 127 -5.25 -0.28 8.42
CA ALA A 127 -5.58 1.00 9.04
C ALA A 127 -4.42 1.55 9.89
N MET A 128 -3.61 0.68 10.50
CA MET A 128 -2.42 1.09 11.28
C MET A 128 -1.29 1.68 10.42
N ALA A 129 -1.32 1.46 9.10
CA ALA A 129 -0.30 1.94 8.15
C ALA A 129 -0.83 3.05 7.24
N ALA A 130 -2.01 3.59 7.52
CA ALA A 130 -2.61 4.63 6.70
C ALA A 130 -1.75 5.92 6.75
N PRO A 131 -1.37 6.50 5.61
CA PRO A 131 -0.60 7.73 5.59
C PRO A 131 -1.40 8.87 6.23
N THR A 132 -0.70 9.73 6.96
CA THR A 132 -1.25 10.96 7.52
C THR A 132 -0.72 12.17 6.74
N SER A 133 -1.42 13.29 6.82
CA SER A 133 -1.03 14.54 6.18
C SER A 133 -1.27 15.70 7.13
N ARG A 134 -0.34 16.67 7.13
CA ARG A 134 -0.50 17.90 7.89
C ARG A 134 -1.21 18.92 7.02
N VAL A 135 -2.28 19.49 7.54
CA VAL A 135 -3.06 20.53 6.86
C VAL A 135 -3.25 21.74 7.76
N VAL A 136 -3.65 22.85 7.15
CA VAL A 136 -4.20 24.01 7.86
C VAL A 136 -5.71 24.04 7.64
N ARG A 137 -6.48 23.93 8.72
CA ARG A 137 -7.93 24.18 8.74
C ARG A 137 -8.27 25.07 9.93
N ASP A 138 -9.24 25.97 9.76
CA ASP A 138 -9.62 26.98 10.78
C ASP A 138 -8.42 27.79 11.32
N GLY A 139 -7.39 28.01 10.49
CA GLY A 139 -6.15 28.69 10.88
C GLY A 139 -5.20 27.88 11.76
N GLN A 140 -5.51 26.60 12.03
CA GLN A 140 -4.70 25.73 12.88
C GLN A 140 -4.06 24.62 12.06
N GLU A 141 -2.82 24.27 12.42
CA GLU A 141 -2.15 23.10 11.86
C GLU A 141 -2.65 21.83 12.54
N LEU A 142 -3.09 20.86 11.74
CA LEU A 142 -3.61 19.59 12.22
C LEU A 142 -3.14 18.42 11.35
N GLY A 143 -2.85 17.30 12.00
CA GLY A 143 -2.59 16.03 11.34
C GLY A 143 -3.89 15.29 11.11
N ILE A 144 -4.21 14.98 9.86
CA ILE A 144 -5.40 14.20 9.48
C ILE A 144 -4.98 12.95 8.71
N PRO A 145 -5.81 11.89 8.70
CA PRO A 145 -5.64 10.80 7.76
C PRO A 145 -5.60 11.34 6.32
N ALA A 146 -4.63 10.93 5.50
CA ALA A 146 -4.48 11.44 4.14
C ALA A 146 -5.73 11.19 3.27
N ARG A 147 -6.49 10.13 3.58
CA ARG A 147 -7.80 9.82 2.96
C ARG A 147 -8.85 10.92 3.12
N GLU A 148 -8.72 11.79 4.13
CA GLU A 148 -9.65 12.88 4.43
C GLU A 148 -9.26 14.21 3.75
N LEU A 149 -8.20 14.20 2.93
CA LEU A 149 -7.84 15.36 2.12
C LEU A 149 -8.90 15.64 1.06
N VAL A 150 -9.25 16.91 0.92
CA VAL A 150 -10.24 17.38 -0.05
C VAL A 150 -9.64 18.48 -0.93
N PRO A 151 -10.19 18.74 -2.12
CA PRO A 151 -9.75 19.86 -2.95
C PRO A 151 -9.89 21.17 -2.17
N GLY A 152 -8.84 22.00 -2.20
CA GLY A 152 -8.75 23.26 -1.46
C GLY A 152 -8.11 23.16 -0.07
N ASP A 153 -7.83 21.97 0.46
CA ASP A 153 -7.03 21.86 1.68
C ASP A 153 -5.64 22.49 1.48
N ILE A 154 -5.14 23.18 2.50
CA ILE A 154 -3.76 23.67 2.50
C ILE A 154 -2.90 22.62 3.19
N VAL A 155 -2.08 21.90 2.43
CA VAL A 155 -1.14 20.90 2.95
C VAL A 155 0.20 21.54 3.29
N LEU A 156 0.75 21.09 4.41
CA LEU A 156 2.09 21.43 4.86
C LEU A 156 3.00 20.24 4.59
N VAL A 157 4.02 20.45 3.77
CA VAL A 157 5.00 19.41 3.46
C VAL A 157 6.37 19.85 3.95
N ALA A 158 7.08 18.90 4.55
CA ALA A 158 8.46 19.07 4.98
C ALA A 158 9.27 17.84 4.58
N GLU A 159 10.58 17.95 4.70
CA GLU A 159 11.54 16.87 4.52
C GLU A 159 11.05 15.53 5.12
N GLY A 160 11.11 14.47 4.33
CA GLY A 160 10.65 13.12 4.69
C GLY A 160 9.15 12.88 4.57
N ASN A 161 8.34 13.91 4.27
CA ASN A 161 6.90 13.71 4.05
C ASN A 161 6.64 13.14 2.66
N ALA A 162 5.74 12.14 2.60
CA ALA A 162 5.14 11.71 1.35
C ALA A 162 4.09 12.72 0.88
N VAL A 163 4.04 12.99 -0.42
CA VAL A 163 2.99 13.79 -1.04
C VAL A 163 1.81 12.88 -1.34
N THR A 164 0.66 13.18 -0.73
CA THR A 164 -0.51 12.28 -0.70
C THR A 164 -1.68 12.74 -1.59
N ALA A 165 -1.56 13.91 -2.22
CA ALA A 165 -2.50 14.47 -3.19
C ALA A 165 -1.76 15.45 -4.11
N ASP A 166 -2.32 15.72 -5.29
CA ASP A 166 -1.74 16.70 -6.21
C ASP A 166 -2.09 18.11 -5.75
N GLY A 167 -1.11 19.00 -5.71
CA GLY A 167 -1.29 20.34 -5.16
C GLY A 167 -0.46 21.41 -5.84
N ARG A 168 -0.98 22.64 -5.84
CA ARG A 168 -0.28 23.83 -6.34
C ARG A 168 0.51 24.48 -5.21
N LEU A 169 1.81 24.70 -5.41
CA LEU A 169 2.65 25.33 -4.39
C LEU A 169 2.24 26.79 -4.16
N LEU A 170 2.02 27.13 -2.89
CA LEU A 170 1.77 28.48 -2.39
C LEU A 170 3.06 29.10 -1.81
N ARG A 171 3.87 28.28 -1.13
CA ARG A 171 5.17 28.66 -0.57
C ARG A 171 6.13 27.50 -0.70
N ALA A 172 7.39 27.80 -0.98
CA ALA A 172 8.48 26.84 -1.02
C ALA A 172 9.74 27.50 -0.46
N ALA A 173 10.45 26.79 0.42
CA ALA A 173 11.74 27.20 0.94
C ALA A 173 12.71 26.03 0.77
N SER A 174 13.63 26.17 -0.19
CA SER A 174 14.60 25.13 -0.58
C SER A 174 13.95 23.75 -0.79
N LEU A 175 12.72 23.75 -1.31
CA LEU A 175 11.90 22.56 -1.42
C LEU A 175 12.35 21.72 -2.61
N THR A 176 12.83 20.51 -2.36
CA THR A 176 13.12 19.52 -3.40
C THR A 176 12.27 18.27 -3.19
N VAL A 177 11.82 17.67 -4.30
CA VAL A 177 10.93 16.51 -4.29
C VAL A 177 11.48 15.43 -5.21
N ALA A 178 11.55 14.20 -4.72
CA ALA A 178 11.88 13.03 -5.52
C ALA A 178 10.65 12.57 -6.31
N GLU A 179 10.69 12.71 -7.64
CA GLU A 179 9.55 12.42 -8.53
C GLU A 179 9.73 11.17 -9.37
N ALA A 180 10.79 10.38 -9.11
CA ALA A 180 11.14 9.15 -9.82
C ALA A 180 9.97 8.17 -9.99
N ALA A 181 9.08 8.10 -8.99
CA ALA A 181 7.90 7.23 -9.03
C ALA A 181 6.90 7.56 -10.17
N LEU A 182 6.93 8.80 -10.69
CA LEU A 182 6.05 9.28 -11.75
C LEU A 182 6.80 9.63 -13.03
N THR A 183 8.02 10.15 -12.92
CA THR A 183 8.80 10.64 -14.07
C THR A 183 9.88 9.68 -14.53
N GLY A 184 10.31 8.75 -13.66
CA GLY A 184 11.48 7.89 -13.87
C GLY A 184 12.82 8.59 -13.60
N GLU A 185 12.82 9.91 -13.39
CA GLU A 185 14.03 10.70 -13.15
C GLU A 185 14.45 10.61 -11.68
N SER A 186 15.70 10.22 -11.43
CA SER A 186 16.20 9.96 -10.07
C SER A 186 16.68 11.21 -9.33
N GLU A 187 16.92 12.31 -10.04
CA GLU A 187 17.38 13.56 -9.45
C GLU A 187 16.21 14.32 -8.81
N PRO A 188 16.33 14.74 -7.53
CA PRO A 188 15.28 15.54 -6.90
C PRO A 188 15.04 16.86 -7.63
N VAL A 189 13.77 17.16 -7.90
CA VAL A 189 13.38 18.37 -8.63
C VAL A 189 13.24 19.52 -7.63
N LEU A 190 13.95 20.62 -7.87
CA LEU A 190 13.78 21.87 -7.13
C LEU A 190 12.43 22.49 -7.48
N LYS A 191 11.65 22.83 -6.45
CA LYS A 191 10.31 23.34 -6.61
C LYS A 191 10.24 24.86 -6.48
N GLU A 192 9.44 25.49 -7.34
CA GLU A 192 9.25 26.94 -7.39
C GLU A 192 7.77 27.31 -7.25
N VAL A 193 7.48 28.50 -6.69
CA VAL A 193 6.09 28.95 -6.53
C VAL A 193 5.54 29.56 -7.83
N ARG A 194 6.41 30.12 -8.68
CA ARG A 194 6.02 30.91 -9.85
C ARG A 194 5.14 30.11 -10.83
N ALA A 195 4.15 30.78 -11.41
CA ALA A 195 3.33 30.21 -12.48
C ALA A 195 4.18 29.94 -13.74
N LEU A 196 3.89 28.84 -14.42
CA LEU A 196 4.52 28.51 -15.71
C LEU A 196 3.89 29.36 -16.81
N ALA A 197 4.68 29.69 -17.83
CA ALA A 197 4.20 30.49 -18.97
C ALA A 197 3.23 29.68 -19.86
N THR A 198 3.42 28.37 -19.95
CA THR A 198 2.64 27.45 -20.76
C THR A 198 2.50 26.11 -20.05
N ALA A 199 1.48 25.34 -20.43
CA ALA A 199 1.32 23.97 -19.94
C ALA A 199 2.57 23.14 -20.25
N ALA A 200 3.05 22.40 -19.26
CA ALA A 200 4.27 21.62 -19.36
C ALA A 200 4.01 20.12 -19.12
N PRO A 201 4.89 19.24 -19.65
CA PRO A 201 4.90 17.82 -19.27
C PRO A 201 5.03 17.63 -17.76
N LEU A 202 4.62 16.45 -17.25
CA LEU A 202 4.53 16.18 -15.82
C LEU A 202 5.83 16.52 -15.05
N GLY A 203 6.98 16.10 -15.56
CA GLY A 203 8.29 16.33 -14.92
C GLY A 203 8.74 17.79 -14.92
N ASP A 204 8.20 18.62 -15.80
CA ASP A 204 8.53 20.05 -15.90
C ASP A 204 7.59 20.93 -15.06
N ARG A 205 6.58 20.34 -14.42
CA ARG A 205 5.65 21.05 -13.52
C ARG A 205 6.29 21.29 -12.15
N VAL A 206 7.40 22.03 -12.13
CA VAL A 206 8.20 22.37 -10.93
C VAL A 206 7.43 23.13 -9.86
N ASN A 207 6.24 23.63 -10.19
CA ASN A 207 5.41 24.41 -9.28
C ASN A 207 4.21 23.65 -8.72
N MET A 208 4.16 22.35 -9.00
CA MET A 208 3.19 21.38 -8.50
C MET A 208 3.87 20.35 -7.58
N LEU A 209 3.10 19.88 -6.60
CA LEU A 209 3.34 18.66 -5.85
C LEU A 209 2.48 17.55 -6.44
N LEU A 210 3.06 16.36 -6.63
CA LEU A 210 2.40 15.23 -7.26
C LEU A 210 2.26 14.06 -6.28
N SER A 211 1.07 13.47 -6.19
CA SER A 211 0.77 12.35 -5.32
C SER A 211 1.65 11.14 -5.62
N GLY A 212 2.21 10.51 -4.59
CA GLY A 212 3.14 9.38 -4.72
C GLY A 212 4.62 9.77 -4.82
N THR A 213 4.92 11.06 -4.76
CA THR A 213 6.30 11.59 -4.64
C THR A 213 6.67 11.84 -3.17
N ALA A 214 7.95 12.13 -2.89
CA ALA A 214 8.42 12.36 -1.52
C ALA A 214 9.29 13.62 -1.43
N VAL A 215 9.08 14.42 -0.39
CA VAL A 215 9.90 15.60 -0.14
C VAL A 215 11.27 15.17 0.37
N THR A 216 12.31 15.53 -0.37
CA THR A 216 13.70 15.21 -0.05
C THR A 216 14.39 16.29 0.76
N ARG A 217 13.98 17.56 0.58
CA ARG A 217 14.55 18.69 1.33
C ARG A 217 13.56 19.84 1.43
N GLY A 218 13.71 20.64 2.48
CA GLY A 218 13.03 21.92 2.63
C GLY A 218 11.59 21.75 3.11
N HIS A 219 10.82 22.82 2.98
CA HIS A 219 9.41 22.80 3.34
C HIS A 219 8.58 23.68 2.40
N GLY A 220 7.29 23.36 2.33
CA GLY A 220 6.36 24.08 1.48
C GLY A 220 4.94 24.05 2.00
N ARG A 221 4.14 24.97 1.48
CA ARG A 221 2.69 24.99 1.60
C ARG A 221 2.11 24.81 0.21
N ALA A 222 1.14 23.94 0.04
CA ALA A 222 0.45 23.77 -1.23
C ALA A 222 -1.06 23.69 -1.01
N VAL A 223 -1.82 24.18 -1.98
CA VAL A 223 -3.27 23.95 -2.03
C VAL A 223 -3.55 22.67 -2.80
N VAL A 224 -4.33 21.75 -2.23
CA VAL A 224 -4.74 20.50 -2.89
C VAL A 224 -5.63 20.83 -4.07
N THR A 225 -5.21 20.43 -5.26
CA THR A 225 -5.95 20.64 -6.51
C THR A 225 -6.73 19.39 -6.92
N ALA A 226 -6.14 18.20 -6.72
CA ALA A 226 -6.76 16.94 -7.07
C ALA A 226 -6.38 15.85 -6.05
N PRO A 227 -7.37 15.26 -5.35
CA PRO A 227 -7.18 14.06 -4.55
C PRO A 227 -7.60 12.78 -5.28
N GLY A 228 -7.11 11.63 -4.81
CA GLY A 228 -7.55 10.28 -5.16
C GLY A 228 -7.39 10.01 -6.65
N MET A 229 -8.46 9.53 -7.27
CA MET A 229 -8.49 9.21 -8.71
C MET A 229 -8.29 10.41 -9.64
N ALA A 230 -8.45 11.65 -9.14
CA ALA A 230 -8.23 12.85 -9.93
C ALA A 230 -6.73 13.22 -10.05
N THR A 231 -5.87 12.65 -9.21
CA THR A 231 -4.41 12.84 -9.28
C THR A 231 -3.82 12.27 -10.57
N GLU A 232 -2.63 12.70 -10.96
CA GLU A 232 -1.89 12.11 -12.09
C GLU A 232 -1.58 10.62 -11.83
N LEU A 233 -1.27 10.24 -10.58
CA LEU A 233 -1.15 8.84 -10.17
C LEU A 233 -2.47 8.08 -10.33
N GLY A 234 -3.60 8.70 -10.01
CA GLY A 234 -4.94 8.14 -10.20
C GLY A 234 -5.34 7.97 -11.66
N ARG A 235 -4.91 8.88 -12.53
CA ARG A 235 -5.05 8.74 -13.99
C ARG A 235 -4.22 7.58 -14.52
N ILE A 236 -2.97 7.44 -14.07
CA ILE A 236 -2.14 6.27 -14.40
C ILE A 236 -2.82 4.98 -13.91
N ALA A 237 -3.33 4.95 -12.68
CA ALA A 237 -4.07 3.80 -12.15
C ALA A 237 -5.33 3.47 -12.97
N THR A 238 -6.02 4.47 -13.53
CA THR A 238 -7.16 4.27 -14.43
C THR A 238 -6.73 3.62 -15.75
N LEU A 239 -5.61 4.06 -16.32
CA LEU A 239 -5.05 3.49 -17.55
C LEU A 239 -4.59 2.03 -17.34
N LEU A 240 -4.04 1.74 -16.16
CA LEU A 240 -3.61 0.40 -15.76
C LEU A 240 -4.77 -0.50 -15.28
N GLY A 241 -5.94 0.08 -14.96
CA GLY A 241 -7.07 -0.58 -14.31
C GLY A 241 -7.76 -1.71 -15.11
N ARG A 242 -7.16 -2.16 -16.21
CA ARG A 242 -7.62 -3.26 -17.05
C ARG A 242 -6.79 -4.54 -16.96
N THR A 243 -5.84 -4.65 -16.03
CA THR A 243 -5.19 -5.94 -15.79
C THR A 243 -6.07 -6.79 -14.88
N GLU A 244 -6.59 -7.88 -15.41
CA GLU A 244 -7.22 -8.92 -14.59
C GLU A 244 -6.18 -9.48 -13.62
N GLU A 245 -6.58 -9.67 -12.36
CA GLU A 245 -5.70 -10.29 -11.39
C GLU A 245 -5.62 -11.78 -11.70
N GLU A 246 -4.43 -12.26 -12.05
CA GLU A 246 -4.19 -13.67 -12.22
C GLU A 246 -4.35 -14.41 -10.88
N ARG A 247 -4.96 -15.60 -10.94
CA ARG A 247 -5.08 -16.50 -9.78
C ARG A 247 -3.70 -16.92 -9.32
N THR A 248 -3.48 -17.02 -8.00
CA THR A 248 -2.19 -17.43 -7.45
C THR A 248 -1.88 -18.90 -7.70
N PRO A 249 -0.60 -19.32 -7.67
CA PRO A 249 -0.22 -20.74 -7.82
C PRO A 249 -1.03 -21.71 -6.94
N LEU A 250 -1.19 -21.44 -5.64
CA LEU A 250 -1.92 -22.26 -4.68
C LEU A 250 -3.42 -22.26 -4.97
N GLN A 251 -3.99 -21.13 -5.40
CA GLN A 251 -5.38 -21.11 -5.86
C GLN A 251 -5.57 -22.05 -7.05
N ARG A 252 -4.64 -22.01 -8.03
CA ARG A 252 -4.68 -22.92 -9.20
C ARG A 252 -4.53 -24.38 -8.80
N GLU A 253 -3.63 -24.69 -7.86
CA GLU A 253 -3.44 -26.05 -7.33
C GLU A 253 -4.67 -26.54 -6.57
N ILE A 254 -5.28 -25.71 -5.73
CA ILE A 254 -6.49 -26.06 -4.98
C ILE A 254 -7.67 -26.26 -5.92
N ASP A 255 -7.83 -25.41 -6.94
CA ASP A 255 -8.85 -25.61 -7.97
C ASP A 255 -8.65 -26.94 -8.70
N LEU A 256 -7.40 -27.30 -8.99
CA LEU A 256 -7.07 -28.56 -9.64
C LEU A 256 -7.40 -29.75 -8.73
N VAL A 257 -6.95 -29.73 -7.48
CA VAL A 257 -7.23 -30.78 -6.48
C VAL A 257 -8.73 -30.90 -6.25
N GLY A 258 -9.43 -29.79 -6.07
CA GLY A 258 -10.89 -29.75 -5.91
C GLY A 258 -11.61 -30.31 -7.14
N ARG A 259 -11.16 -29.97 -8.35
CA ARG A 259 -11.72 -30.51 -9.60
C ARG A 259 -11.47 -32.01 -9.74
N VAL A 260 -10.26 -32.48 -9.47
CA VAL A 260 -9.90 -33.91 -9.54
C VAL A 260 -10.70 -34.71 -8.52
N LEU A 261 -10.76 -34.24 -7.28
CA LEU A 261 -11.51 -34.89 -6.22
C LEU A 261 -13.01 -34.89 -6.51
N GLY A 262 -13.56 -33.74 -6.92
CA GLY A 262 -14.96 -33.61 -7.30
C GLY A 262 -15.36 -34.55 -8.43
N ILE A 263 -14.58 -34.60 -9.52
CA ILE A 263 -14.82 -35.54 -10.64
C ILE A 263 -14.74 -36.99 -10.15
N THR A 264 -13.71 -37.34 -9.37
CA THR A 264 -13.51 -38.71 -8.86
C THR A 264 -14.70 -39.15 -8.01
N VAL A 265 -15.14 -38.29 -7.11
CA VAL A 265 -16.26 -38.52 -6.20
C VAL A 265 -17.58 -38.68 -6.98
N ILE A 266 -17.84 -37.83 -7.96
CA ILE A 266 -19.03 -37.95 -8.83
C ILE A 266 -19.01 -39.27 -9.59
N VAL A 267 -17.86 -39.67 -10.14
CA VAL A 267 -17.72 -40.96 -10.84
C VAL A 267 -18.02 -42.13 -9.90
N ILE A 268 -17.44 -42.13 -8.69
CA ILE A 268 -17.70 -43.17 -7.68
C ILE A 268 -19.19 -43.19 -7.31
N ALA A 269 -19.81 -42.03 -7.07
CA ALA A 269 -21.22 -41.93 -6.75
C ALA A 269 -22.11 -42.50 -7.86
N ILE A 270 -21.83 -42.18 -9.13
CA ILE A 270 -22.55 -42.73 -10.29
C ILE A 270 -22.37 -44.25 -10.37
N VAL A 271 -21.17 -44.77 -10.15
CA VAL A 271 -20.89 -46.22 -10.18
C VAL A 271 -21.63 -46.93 -9.06
N VAL A 272 -21.61 -46.40 -7.84
CA VAL A 272 -22.32 -46.98 -6.68
C VAL A 272 -23.83 -46.95 -6.91
N VAL A 273 -24.38 -45.80 -7.29
CA VAL A 273 -25.81 -45.66 -7.62
C VAL A 273 -26.17 -46.64 -8.73
N GLY A 274 -25.44 -46.63 -9.85
CA GLY A 274 -25.71 -47.53 -10.99
C GLY A 274 -25.64 -49.01 -10.62
N ALA A 275 -24.66 -49.42 -9.81
CA ALA A 275 -24.55 -50.79 -9.31
C ALA A 275 -25.75 -51.18 -8.44
N ILE A 276 -26.20 -50.27 -7.56
CA ILE A 276 -27.39 -50.50 -6.74
C ILE A 276 -28.63 -50.61 -7.65
N LEU A 277 -28.84 -49.67 -8.58
CA LEU A 277 -29.98 -49.70 -9.52
C LEU A 277 -30.02 -50.99 -10.36
N LEU A 278 -28.86 -51.59 -10.68
CA LEU A 278 -28.74 -52.83 -11.44
C LEU A 278 -28.94 -54.10 -10.61
N THR A 279 -28.74 -54.04 -9.28
CA THR A 279 -28.79 -55.20 -8.38
C THR A 279 -30.02 -55.22 -7.48
N SER A 280 -30.65 -54.07 -7.21
CA SER A 280 -31.87 -53.97 -6.41
C SER A 280 -33.11 -53.83 -7.29
N SER A 281 -34.19 -54.50 -6.89
CA SER A 281 -35.51 -54.33 -7.49
C SER A 281 -36.14 -53.08 -6.90
N ILE A 282 -36.16 -51.98 -7.65
CA ILE A 282 -36.72 -50.71 -7.17
C ILE A 282 -38.23 -50.73 -7.34
N GLU A 283 -38.95 -50.98 -6.25
CA GLU A 283 -40.40 -51.11 -6.25
C GLU A 283 -41.15 -49.80 -5.90
N SER A 284 -40.44 -48.76 -5.44
CA SER A 284 -41.04 -47.48 -5.06
C SER A 284 -40.16 -46.26 -5.42
N ALA A 285 -40.80 -45.08 -5.53
CA ALA A 285 -40.11 -43.81 -5.75
C ALA A 285 -39.19 -43.44 -4.57
N GLY A 286 -39.60 -43.74 -3.32
CA GLY A 286 -38.76 -43.57 -2.13
C GLY A 286 -37.48 -44.40 -2.17
N ALA A 287 -37.52 -45.64 -2.66
CA ALA A 287 -36.32 -46.47 -2.78
C ALA A 287 -35.30 -45.88 -3.78
N LEU A 288 -35.76 -45.20 -4.84
CA LEU A 288 -34.87 -44.49 -5.77
C LEU A 288 -34.20 -43.28 -5.10
N VAL A 289 -34.93 -42.60 -4.21
CA VAL A 289 -34.44 -41.45 -3.44
C VAL A 289 -33.38 -41.89 -2.45
N ASP A 290 -33.58 -43.00 -1.74
CA ASP A 290 -32.58 -43.58 -0.83
C ASP A 290 -31.25 -43.87 -1.53
N VAL A 291 -31.31 -44.45 -2.73
CA VAL A 291 -30.11 -44.75 -3.53
C VAL A 291 -29.40 -43.46 -3.95
N LEU A 292 -30.16 -42.44 -4.35
CA LEU A 292 -29.61 -41.14 -4.74
C LEU A 292 -29.00 -40.41 -3.54
N LEU A 293 -29.63 -40.52 -2.37
CA LEU A 293 -29.12 -39.99 -1.09
C LEU A 293 -27.83 -40.67 -0.65
N ILE A 294 -27.66 -41.97 -0.89
CA ILE A 294 -26.38 -42.66 -0.64
C ILE A 294 -25.27 -42.07 -1.53
N GLY A 295 -25.55 -41.86 -2.82
CA GLY A 295 -24.60 -41.26 -3.75
C GLY A 295 -24.20 -39.83 -3.35
N VAL A 296 -25.18 -39.03 -2.91
CA VAL A 296 -24.95 -37.65 -2.43
C VAL A 296 -24.22 -37.64 -1.10
N SER A 297 -24.60 -38.50 -0.15
CA SER A 297 -23.94 -38.60 1.17
C SER A 297 -22.48 -38.99 1.04
N LEU A 298 -22.17 -39.91 0.11
CA LEU A 298 -20.81 -40.26 -0.24
C LEU A 298 -20.07 -39.07 -0.85
N ALA A 299 -20.76 -38.29 -1.68
CA ALA A 299 -20.16 -37.14 -2.32
C ALA A 299 -19.78 -36.04 -1.32
N VAL A 300 -20.68 -35.70 -0.41
CA VAL A 300 -20.46 -34.70 0.64
C VAL A 300 -19.36 -35.13 1.60
N ALA A 301 -19.37 -36.39 2.04
CA ALA A 301 -18.38 -36.91 2.98
C ALA A 301 -16.94 -36.86 2.44
N ALA A 302 -16.76 -36.88 1.12
CA ALA A 302 -15.45 -36.89 0.48
C ALA A 302 -14.89 -35.48 0.19
N VAL A 303 -15.67 -34.42 0.41
CA VAL A 303 -15.30 -33.06 0.00
C VAL A 303 -14.66 -32.32 1.17
N PRO A 304 -13.47 -31.72 0.98
CA PRO A 304 -12.81 -30.95 2.01
C PRO A 304 -13.37 -29.52 2.03
N GLU A 305 -14.62 -29.39 2.46
CA GLU A 305 -15.39 -28.13 2.52
C GLU A 305 -14.70 -27.07 3.39
N GLY A 306 -13.91 -27.51 4.38
CA GLY A 306 -13.12 -26.62 5.24
C GLY A 306 -11.84 -26.09 4.61
N LEU A 307 -11.38 -26.62 3.46
CA LEU A 307 -10.07 -26.29 2.90
C LEU A 307 -9.92 -24.80 2.54
N PRO A 308 -10.89 -24.13 1.86
CA PRO A 308 -10.78 -22.71 1.55
C PRO A 308 -10.74 -21.84 2.82
N ALA A 309 -11.55 -22.19 3.82
CA ALA A 309 -11.58 -21.45 5.08
C ALA A 309 -10.29 -21.61 5.89
N ILE A 310 -9.78 -22.85 6.00
CA ILE A 310 -8.50 -23.15 6.66
C ILE A 310 -7.36 -22.37 5.98
N LEU A 311 -7.34 -22.34 4.64
CA LEU A 311 -6.33 -21.59 3.90
C LEU A 311 -6.37 -20.10 4.24
N THR A 312 -7.56 -19.50 4.21
CA THR A 312 -7.74 -18.08 4.53
C THR A 312 -7.26 -17.75 5.94
N VAL A 313 -7.54 -18.62 6.92
CA VAL A 313 -7.04 -18.46 8.30
C VAL A 313 -5.51 -18.57 8.36
N ILE A 314 -4.91 -19.55 7.69
CA ILE A 314 -3.45 -19.72 7.65
C ILE A 314 -2.77 -18.51 7.02
N LEU A 315 -3.28 -18.02 5.88
CA LEU A 315 -2.77 -16.82 5.22
C LEU A 315 -2.90 -15.58 6.12
N ALA A 316 -4.01 -15.42 6.84
CA ALA A 316 -4.21 -14.32 7.77
C ALA A 316 -3.19 -14.35 8.93
N ILE A 317 -2.91 -15.53 9.49
CA ILE A 317 -1.85 -15.72 10.49
C ILE A 317 -0.48 -15.34 9.89
N GLY A 318 -0.22 -15.72 8.63
CA GLY A 318 0.99 -15.35 7.89
C GLY A 318 1.16 -13.83 7.75
N VAL A 319 0.08 -13.13 7.36
CA VAL A 319 0.06 -11.65 7.30
C VAL A 319 0.32 -11.03 8.66
N GLN A 320 -0.30 -11.52 9.73
CA GLN A 320 -0.05 -11.03 11.08
C GLN A 320 1.41 -11.19 11.50
N ARG A 321 2.04 -12.33 11.16
CA ARG A 321 3.46 -12.59 11.44
C ARG A 321 4.38 -11.64 10.66
N MET A 322 4.09 -11.38 9.39
CA MET A 322 4.85 -10.42 8.58
C MET A 322 4.69 -8.99 9.07
N ALA A 323 3.49 -8.59 9.49
CA ALA A 323 3.24 -7.26 10.05
C ALA A 323 4.09 -7.00 11.32
N ARG A 324 4.26 -8.01 12.18
CA ARG A 324 5.16 -7.94 13.34
C ARG A 324 6.63 -7.74 12.96
N GLN A 325 7.02 -8.12 11.74
CA GLN A 325 8.35 -7.91 11.17
C GLN A 325 8.41 -6.65 10.27
N ARG A 326 7.46 -5.72 10.43
CA ARG A 326 7.37 -4.46 9.66
C ARG A 326 7.11 -4.66 8.16
N ALA A 327 6.62 -5.83 7.75
CA ALA A 327 6.18 -6.10 6.37
C ALA A 327 4.65 -6.11 6.30
N ILE A 328 4.06 -5.07 5.70
CA ILE A 328 2.61 -4.89 5.64
C ILE A 328 2.07 -5.46 4.33
N VAL A 329 1.23 -6.48 4.42
CA VAL A 329 0.63 -7.14 3.26
C VAL A 329 -0.79 -6.63 3.03
N LYS A 330 -1.04 -6.09 1.82
CA LYS A 330 -2.35 -5.52 1.44
C LYS A 330 -3.36 -6.57 0.96
N LYS A 331 -2.91 -7.75 0.52
CA LYS A 331 -3.77 -8.84 0.03
C LYS A 331 -3.29 -10.19 0.58
N LEU A 332 -4.20 -11.00 1.12
CA LEU A 332 -3.87 -12.32 1.70
C LEU A 332 -3.12 -13.22 0.70
N SER A 333 -3.52 -13.19 -0.57
CA SER A 333 -2.89 -13.96 -1.64
C SER A 333 -1.44 -13.56 -1.93
N SER A 334 -1.03 -12.32 -1.62
CA SER A 334 0.34 -11.85 -1.86
C SER A 334 1.39 -12.52 -0.97
N VAL A 335 0.99 -13.09 0.18
CA VAL A 335 1.88 -13.87 1.04
C VAL A 335 2.49 -15.05 0.27
N GLU A 336 1.62 -15.73 -0.48
CA GLU A 336 1.98 -16.89 -1.28
C GLU A 336 2.77 -16.46 -2.53
N THR A 337 2.31 -15.42 -3.23
CA THR A 337 3.01 -14.88 -4.40
C THR A 337 4.46 -14.54 -4.06
N LEU A 338 4.71 -13.91 -2.90
CA LEU A 338 6.05 -13.59 -2.43
C LEU A 338 6.90 -14.86 -2.18
N GLY A 339 6.31 -15.91 -1.61
CA GLY A 339 6.99 -17.20 -1.40
C GLY A 339 7.31 -17.92 -2.72
N SER A 340 6.52 -17.71 -3.76
CA SER A 340 6.71 -18.26 -5.10
C SER A 340 7.53 -17.39 -6.05
N ALA A 341 8.02 -16.23 -5.58
CA ALA A 341 8.73 -15.28 -6.44
C ALA A 341 10.05 -15.89 -6.95
N SER A 342 10.19 -16.00 -8.27
CA SER A 342 11.41 -16.48 -8.94
C SER A 342 12.37 -15.37 -9.34
N ALA A 343 11.86 -14.13 -9.40
CA ALA A 343 12.63 -12.93 -9.70
C ALA A 343 12.19 -11.79 -8.77
N ILE A 344 13.15 -11.03 -8.26
CA ILE A 344 12.91 -9.80 -7.50
C ILE A 344 13.42 -8.63 -8.34
N CYS A 345 12.48 -7.90 -8.93
CA CYS A 345 12.77 -6.62 -9.58
C CYS A 345 12.69 -5.53 -8.52
N SER A 346 13.84 -5.13 -7.99
CA SER A 346 13.92 -4.07 -6.99
C SER A 346 14.28 -2.76 -7.66
N ASP A 347 13.62 -1.68 -7.26
CA ASP A 347 14.17 -0.34 -7.49
C ASP A 347 15.48 -0.18 -6.69
N LYS A 348 16.39 0.66 -7.16
CA LYS A 348 17.68 0.91 -6.52
C LYS A 348 17.51 1.89 -5.37
N THR A 349 17.02 3.09 -5.67
CA THR A 349 17.05 4.22 -4.74
C THR A 349 15.94 4.08 -3.70
N GLY A 350 16.29 4.14 -2.41
CA GLY A 350 15.32 4.01 -1.32
C GLY A 350 14.82 2.59 -1.05
N THR A 351 15.21 1.61 -1.87
CA THR A 351 14.94 0.18 -1.61
C THR A 351 16.24 -0.61 -1.39
N LEU A 352 17.16 -0.62 -2.38
CA LEU A 352 18.49 -1.22 -2.20
C LEU A 352 19.47 -0.28 -1.48
N THR A 353 19.31 1.02 -1.70
CA THR A 353 20.09 2.07 -1.02
C THR A 353 19.25 2.76 0.05
N ARG A 354 19.92 3.29 1.08
CA ARG A 354 19.25 4.07 2.13
C ARG A 354 18.70 5.42 1.64
N ASN A 355 18.98 5.80 0.40
CA ASN A 355 18.75 7.15 -0.12
C ASN A 355 19.38 8.26 0.75
N GLU A 356 20.47 7.92 1.44
CA GLU A 356 21.23 8.79 2.32
C GLU A 356 22.62 8.99 1.69
N MET A 357 22.89 10.18 1.17
CA MET A 357 24.17 10.50 0.53
C MET A 357 25.31 10.33 1.53
N THR A 358 26.38 9.65 1.12
CA THR A 358 27.50 9.29 2.00
C THR A 358 28.82 9.48 1.25
N ILE A 359 29.77 10.24 1.84
CA ILE A 359 31.14 10.32 1.31
C ILE A 359 31.81 8.96 1.48
N GLN A 360 32.28 8.38 0.37
CA GLN A 360 32.99 7.10 0.39
C GLN A 360 34.50 7.24 0.25
N ARG A 361 34.96 8.29 -0.46
CA ARG A 361 36.37 8.52 -0.71
C ARG A 361 36.71 10.00 -0.66
N ILE A 362 37.88 10.33 -0.13
CA ILE A 362 38.42 11.68 -0.06
C ILE A 362 39.80 11.64 -0.70
N VAL A 363 39.98 12.43 -1.77
CA VAL A 363 41.24 12.51 -2.50
C VAL A 363 41.87 13.87 -2.21
N THR A 364 43.09 13.86 -1.71
CA THR A 364 43.88 15.05 -1.46
C THR A 364 45.22 14.95 -2.18
N ARG A 365 46.11 15.93 -1.99
CA ARG A 365 47.43 15.91 -2.62
C ARG A 365 48.28 14.75 -2.11
N SER A 366 48.17 14.44 -0.81
CA SER A 366 48.96 13.41 -0.14
C SER A 366 48.45 11.99 -0.33
N GLY A 367 47.26 11.79 -0.91
CA GLY A 367 46.72 10.46 -1.20
C GLY A 367 45.20 10.39 -1.19
N GLU A 368 44.69 9.17 -1.11
CA GLU A 368 43.26 8.85 -1.10
C GLU A 368 42.90 8.09 0.18
N VAL A 369 41.79 8.49 0.80
CA VAL A 369 41.25 7.88 2.02
C VAL A 369 39.86 7.33 1.74
N ALA A 370 39.64 6.07 2.10
CA ALA A 370 38.33 5.44 2.08
C ALA A 370 37.60 5.69 3.39
N VAL A 371 36.32 6.06 3.30
CA VAL A 371 35.43 6.33 4.44
C VAL A 371 34.42 5.20 4.52
N SER A 372 34.39 4.49 5.66
CA SER A 372 33.43 3.41 5.90
C SER A 372 32.16 3.91 6.60
N GLY A 373 31.16 3.03 6.72
CA GLY A 373 29.85 3.34 7.29
C GLY A 373 28.90 4.00 6.30
N VAL A 374 27.61 3.69 6.43
CA VAL A 374 26.56 4.14 5.51
C VAL A 374 25.49 4.91 6.26
N GLY A 375 24.95 5.92 5.60
CA GLY A 375 23.85 6.71 6.12
C GLY A 375 24.27 7.82 7.08
N TYR A 376 23.30 8.38 7.79
CA TYR A 376 23.48 9.57 8.64
C TYR A 376 24.02 9.31 10.04
N ARG A 377 24.17 8.03 10.41
CA ARG A 377 24.86 7.67 11.63
C ARG A 377 26.37 7.85 11.44
N PRO A 378 27.06 8.66 12.27
CA PRO A 378 28.49 8.92 12.15
C PRO A 378 29.34 7.78 12.72
N ASP A 379 28.97 6.53 12.38
CA ASP A 379 29.73 5.33 12.67
C ASP A 379 30.52 4.96 11.43
N GLY A 380 31.83 4.78 11.57
CA GLY A 380 32.70 4.41 10.47
C GLY A 380 34.11 4.93 10.69
N ASP A 381 35.04 4.36 9.94
CA ASP A 381 36.47 4.63 10.03
C ASP A 381 36.97 5.22 8.71
N LEU A 382 37.97 6.07 8.83
CA LEU A 382 38.74 6.56 7.69
C LEU A 382 40.01 5.71 7.57
N THR A 383 40.22 5.11 6.40
CA THR A 383 41.29 4.14 6.16
C THR A 383 42.05 4.39 4.88
N VAL A 384 43.33 3.99 4.87
CA VAL A 384 44.20 3.93 3.68
C VAL A 384 44.63 2.49 3.54
N ASP A 385 44.35 1.86 2.40
CA ASP A 385 44.62 0.44 2.14
C ASP A 385 44.16 -0.51 3.27
N GLY A 386 42.99 -0.21 3.85
CA GLY A 386 42.38 -0.98 4.94
C GLY A 386 43.02 -0.77 6.32
N ARG A 387 43.99 0.14 6.46
CA ARG A 387 44.58 0.53 7.75
C ARG A 387 44.00 1.86 8.24
N PRO A 388 43.79 2.06 9.55
CA PRO A 388 43.31 3.33 10.10
C PRO A 388 44.17 4.52 9.66
N LEU A 389 43.53 5.65 9.36
CA LEU A 389 44.20 6.88 8.97
C LEU A 389 45.14 7.37 10.08
N ALA A 390 46.44 7.24 9.83
CA ALA A 390 47.48 7.68 10.75
C ALA A 390 47.60 9.22 10.79
N PRO A 391 48.07 9.82 11.90
CA PRO A 391 48.44 11.23 11.94
C PRO A 391 49.49 11.59 10.88
N GLY A 392 49.35 12.75 10.24
CA GLY A 392 50.27 13.25 9.21
C GLY A 392 49.57 14.12 8.17
N ALA A 393 50.31 14.53 7.13
CA ALA A 393 49.83 15.46 6.11
C ALA A 393 48.50 15.03 5.45
N LEU A 394 48.34 13.74 5.14
CA LEU A 394 47.10 13.22 4.58
C LEU A 394 45.90 13.41 5.51
N ARG A 395 46.08 13.18 6.83
CA ARG A 395 45.01 13.39 7.81
C ARG A 395 44.64 14.86 7.94
N ASP A 396 45.63 15.75 7.95
CA ASP A 396 45.41 17.19 8.07
C ASP A 396 44.71 17.75 6.82
N GLU A 397 45.09 17.28 5.63
CA GLU A 397 44.42 17.63 4.37
C GLU A 397 42.97 17.15 4.34
N VAL A 398 42.71 15.89 4.75
CA VAL A 398 41.36 15.33 4.85
C VAL A 398 40.50 16.11 5.85
N LEU A 399 41.06 16.46 7.00
CA LEU A 399 40.40 17.29 7.99
C LEU A 399 40.02 18.65 7.38
N GLY A 400 40.93 19.28 6.62
CA GLY A 400 40.66 20.54 5.92
C GLY A 400 39.50 20.44 4.92
N VAL A 401 39.43 19.36 4.13
CA VAL A 401 38.34 19.12 3.17
C VAL A 401 37.00 18.94 3.91
N LEU A 402 36.97 18.11 4.94
CA LEU A 402 35.75 17.82 5.69
C LEU A 402 35.26 19.04 6.46
N THR A 403 36.16 19.77 7.12
CA THR A 403 35.84 21.01 7.85
C THR A 403 35.34 22.08 6.89
N GLY A 404 35.96 22.22 5.71
CA GLY A 404 35.54 23.18 4.69
C GLY A 404 34.09 22.94 4.23
N GLY A 405 33.75 21.69 3.90
CA GLY A 405 32.40 21.31 3.51
C GLY A 405 31.38 21.38 4.66
N SER A 406 31.79 21.05 5.88
CA SER A 406 30.96 21.12 7.09
C SER A 406 30.62 22.55 7.51
N LEU A 407 31.58 23.49 7.42
CA LEU A 407 31.36 24.89 7.77
C LEU A 407 30.60 25.67 6.68
N ALA A 408 30.80 25.29 5.41
CA ALA A 408 30.06 25.82 4.26
C ALA A 408 28.76 25.04 4.02
N SER A 409 28.00 24.78 5.08
CA SER A 409 26.79 23.97 5.07
C SER A 409 25.75 24.56 6.02
N ASP A 410 24.48 24.46 5.64
CA ASP A 410 23.33 24.82 6.48
C ASP A 410 22.67 23.58 7.08
N ALA A 411 23.24 22.40 6.82
CA ALA A 411 22.73 21.17 7.34
C ALA A 411 22.98 21.03 8.85
N ALA A 412 22.06 20.32 9.49
CA ALA A 412 22.14 19.97 10.89
C ALA A 412 21.96 18.47 11.04
N LEU A 413 22.84 17.86 11.85
CA LEU A 413 22.76 16.46 12.22
C LEU A 413 22.57 16.35 13.73
N ARG A 414 21.46 15.74 14.16
CA ARG A 414 21.10 15.57 15.57
C ARG A 414 20.92 14.10 15.91
N GLU A 415 21.27 13.78 17.15
CA GLU A 415 21.02 12.46 17.74
C GLU A 415 19.75 12.59 18.60
N GLU A 416 18.70 11.86 18.22
CA GLU A 416 17.43 11.79 18.91
C GLU A 416 17.21 10.34 19.37
N GLY A 417 17.63 10.03 20.60
CA GLY A 417 17.60 8.67 21.14
C GLY A 417 18.58 7.75 20.41
N GLU A 418 18.08 6.66 19.82
CA GLU A 418 18.89 5.74 18.98
C GLU A 418 18.90 6.13 17.49
N THR A 419 18.18 7.18 17.11
CA THR A 419 18.02 7.61 15.71
C THR A 419 18.76 8.90 15.42
N TRP A 420 19.37 8.96 14.23
CA TRP A 420 20.03 10.16 13.72
C TRP A 420 19.09 10.89 12.78
N THR A 421 18.72 12.11 13.16
CA THR A 421 17.91 13.00 12.32
C THR A 421 18.83 14.00 11.64
N ALA A 422 18.77 14.05 10.31
CA ALA A 422 19.48 15.03 9.52
C ALA A 422 18.47 16.00 8.90
N ARG A 423 18.89 17.24 8.70
CA ARG A 423 18.10 18.28 8.04
C ARG A 423 19.05 19.09 7.18
N GLY A 424 18.72 19.31 5.90
CA GLY A 424 19.57 20.08 4.99
C GLY A 424 19.88 19.34 3.68
N ASP A 425 20.84 19.83 2.90
CA ASP A 425 21.21 19.16 1.65
C ASP A 425 21.88 17.80 1.91
N PRO A 426 21.50 16.71 1.22
CA PRO A 426 22.13 15.40 1.44
C PRO A 426 23.66 15.42 1.29
N THR A 427 24.19 16.22 0.37
CA THR A 427 25.64 16.39 0.16
C THR A 427 26.29 17.10 1.34
N GLU A 428 25.67 18.17 1.82
CA GLU A 428 26.10 18.90 3.03
C GLU A 428 26.07 18.00 4.28
N ILE A 429 25.00 17.21 4.44
CA ILE A 429 24.87 16.22 5.52
C ILE A 429 26.00 15.19 5.43
N ALA A 430 26.36 14.73 4.22
CA ALA A 430 27.42 13.75 4.04
C ALA A 430 28.79 14.26 4.54
N PHE A 431 29.07 15.56 4.39
CA PHE A 431 30.26 16.20 4.98
C PHE A 431 30.21 16.20 6.52
N LEU A 432 29.09 16.62 7.12
CA LEU A 432 28.91 16.63 8.58
C LEU A 432 29.06 15.23 9.19
N VAL A 433 28.49 14.22 8.55
CA VAL A 433 28.57 12.82 9.00
C VAL A 433 30.02 12.33 8.90
N ALA A 434 30.70 12.57 7.78
CA ALA A 434 32.08 12.14 7.57
C ALA A 434 33.06 12.84 8.53
N GLU A 435 32.88 14.13 8.78
CA GLU A 435 33.64 14.89 9.79
C GLU A 435 33.46 14.27 11.18
N ARG A 436 32.21 13.95 11.56
CA ARG A 436 31.90 13.29 12.84
C ARG A 436 32.37 11.85 12.95
N LYS A 437 32.77 11.18 11.86
CA LYS A 437 33.44 9.85 11.91
C LYS A 437 34.91 9.97 12.29
N LEU A 438 35.55 11.10 11.98
CA LEU A 438 36.97 11.34 12.29
C LEU A 438 37.23 11.61 13.80
N ARG A 439 36.17 11.78 14.61
CA ARG A 439 36.13 12.22 16.03
C ARG A 439 37.49 12.44 16.70
N ALA A 440 37.95 13.68 16.66
CA ALA A 440 38.91 14.21 17.62
C ALA A 440 38.38 15.56 18.14
N THR A 441 37.60 15.50 19.22
CA THR A 441 37.69 16.38 20.41
C THR A 441 37.69 17.91 20.27
N GLU A 442 37.41 18.49 19.12
CA GLU A 442 37.16 19.92 19.00
C GLU A 442 35.87 20.13 18.23
N ASP A 443 34.90 20.74 18.91
CA ASP A 443 33.76 21.33 18.24
C ASP A 443 34.33 22.48 17.39
N LEU A 444 34.71 22.21 16.15
CA LEU A 444 35.34 23.20 15.25
C LEU A 444 34.41 24.39 14.99
N ALA A 445 33.10 24.21 15.20
CA ALA A 445 32.12 25.30 15.27
C ALA A 445 32.44 26.33 16.37
N THR A 446 33.14 25.95 17.44
CA THR A 446 33.65 26.91 18.44
C THR A 446 34.89 27.67 17.98
N ARG A 447 35.63 27.15 16.98
CA ARG A 447 36.84 27.78 16.44
C ARG A 447 36.53 28.77 15.31
N PHE A 448 35.45 28.57 14.57
CA PHE A 448 35.05 29.42 13.46
C PHE A 448 33.66 30.01 13.67
N THR A 449 33.56 31.34 13.63
CA THR A 449 32.28 32.05 13.69
C THR A 449 31.88 32.49 12.28
N ARG A 450 30.70 32.05 11.80
CA ARG A 450 30.14 32.53 10.52
C ARG A 450 29.90 34.04 10.61
N ARG A 451 30.56 34.82 9.75
CA ARG A 451 30.44 36.28 9.66
C ARG A 451 29.50 36.74 8.55
N GLY A 452 29.28 35.89 7.56
CA GLY A 452 28.45 36.10 6.39
C GLY A 452 28.48 34.86 5.51
N GLU A 453 27.58 34.79 4.54
CA GLU A 453 27.43 33.66 3.61
C GLU A 453 27.15 34.18 2.20
N ILE A 454 27.56 33.40 1.21
CA ILE A 454 27.19 33.59 -0.19
C ILE A 454 26.52 32.27 -0.61
N PRO A 455 25.21 32.27 -0.88
CA PRO A 455 24.45 31.06 -1.21
C PRO A 455 24.93 30.36 -2.49
#